data_AF-A0A3M6TN81-F1
#
_entry.id   AF-A0A3M6TN81-F1
#
_cell.length_a   1.000
_cell.length_b   1.000
_cell.length_c   1.000
_cell.angle_alpha   90.00
_cell.angle_beta   90.00
_cell.angle_gamma   90.00
#
_symmetry.space_group_name_H-M   'P 1'
#
loop_
_entity.id
_entity.type
_entity.pdbx_description
1 polymer ?
#
loop_
_entity_poly.entity_id
_entity_poly.type
_entity_poly.pdbx_seq_one_letter_code
_entity_poly.pdbx_strand_id
1 'polypeptide(L)'
;MADRNPSPPRLSAEEIELIQYDNIGETVFSKKWVLGTLMKLVQSLQSTTEDSEEGQNDEHASSREGEDNASHELSDDFEKELCELWDMSMNGDVAAFLEEVETTEVLLDAVLKSQNPRVTEICVGILANMACSHGVCVKMLSNKDLVDIVTVLLDEPDAPVLVEVTRLIHVCLSNDEVESQWMAVLEAETVFKNFMYILENSLNVDLLTNCSQVVDKVLDTNDEMLRAWADLPLVTAVCEAMKQMHMRSEQLHIVETLLHILQMVSTVEQGVQGLVSCVSVVPLLCHFIAECGHDEGGIVVGREVSLTESFSVLNVILVADPITVLTAMEKDPRIMKVLLGLLGYSCKIHRKRSKSSLNRLSFTETMENKFERSFSKEESTEENEKNNAEKIKATDADSETLTDKAHVAHGENAELNENAQKSDHQADNHEGSLVDQAEETNMSKTTDEAPSSSQETMKDQNDGISDQVNITDVHHQYFTVATSFLKDVISESAKAPQCVSSMLAPHETLLQKIVHYASRITVYNTLVCELVESTLSTSELSSLHKKLSERLYTQKVHL
;
A
#
# COMPACT_ATOMS: atom_id res chain seq x y z
N MET A 1 -0.77 50.83 6.73
CA MET A 1 -2.14 50.78 6.18
C MET A 1 -2.19 50.45 4.68
N ALA A 2 -1.09 50.00 4.07
CA ALA A 2 -1.01 49.74 2.63
C ALA A 2 -0.90 48.24 2.34
N ASP A 3 -1.71 47.42 3.00
CA ASP A 3 -1.68 45.96 2.85
C ASP A 3 -3.10 45.36 2.90
N ARG A 4 -4.07 46.07 2.31
CA ARG A 4 -5.41 45.52 2.09
C ARG A 4 -5.49 45.12 0.63
N ASN A 5 -5.88 43.87 0.40
CA ASN A 5 -6.31 43.41 -0.91
C ASN A 5 -7.35 44.42 -1.47
N PRO A 6 -7.20 44.90 -2.72
CA PRO A 6 -8.14 45.85 -3.28
C PRO A 6 -9.56 45.29 -3.25
N SER A 7 -10.56 46.16 -3.04
CA SER A 7 -11.96 45.74 -3.07
C SER A 7 -12.32 45.23 -4.47
N PRO A 8 -13.16 44.18 -4.58
CA PRO A 8 -13.59 43.66 -5.87
C PRO A 8 -14.15 44.79 -6.76
N PRO A 9 -13.93 44.72 -8.10
CA PRO A 9 -14.51 45.68 -9.03
C PRO A 9 -16.02 45.79 -8.82
N ARG A 10 -16.57 47.01 -8.84
CA ARG A 10 -18.03 47.19 -8.84
C ARG A 10 -18.55 46.88 -10.23
N LEU A 11 -18.98 45.64 -10.43
CA LEU A 11 -19.64 45.19 -11.65
C LEU A 11 -21.10 45.67 -11.68
N SER A 12 -21.61 46.02 -12.86
CA SER A 12 -23.02 46.30 -13.08
C SER A 12 -23.85 45.02 -12.98
N ALA A 13 -25.18 45.15 -12.83
CA ALA A 13 -26.06 43.99 -12.82
C ALA A 13 -26.01 43.22 -14.15
N GLU A 14 -25.90 43.94 -15.27
CA GLU A 14 -25.76 43.34 -16.60
C GLU A 14 -24.41 42.62 -16.76
N GLU A 15 -23.32 43.16 -16.21
CA GLU A 15 -22.00 42.51 -16.23
C GLU A 15 -21.99 41.21 -15.42
N ILE A 16 -22.67 41.21 -14.26
CA ILE A 16 -22.82 40.01 -13.43
C ILE A 16 -23.64 38.95 -14.17
N GLU A 17 -24.76 39.33 -14.79
CA GLU A 17 -25.61 38.40 -15.55
C GLU A 17 -24.86 37.81 -16.76
N LEU A 18 -24.05 38.62 -17.46
CA LEU A 18 -23.26 38.17 -18.60
C LEU A 18 -22.17 37.17 -18.19
N ILE A 19 -21.50 37.42 -17.06
CA ILE A 19 -20.51 36.49 -16.48
C ILE A 19 -21.22 35.19 -16.07
N GLN A 20 -22.34 35.29 -15.37
CA GLN A 20 -23.13 34.13 -14.95
C GLN A 20 -23.65 33.30 -16.14
N TYR A 21 -23.95 33.93 -17.27
CA TYR A 21 -24.36 33.20 -18.48
C TYR A 21 -23.22 32.37 -19.08
N ASP A 22 -21.99 32.88 -19.01
CA ASP A 22 -20.79 32.20 -19.50
C ASP A 22 -20.29 31.12 -18.53
N ASN A 23 -20.71 31.16 -17.27
CA ASN A 23 -20.34 30.17 -16.27
C ASN A 23 -20.89 28.78 -16.63
N ILE A 24 -20.09 27.74 -16.34
CA ILE A 24 -20.49 26.34 -16.41
C ILE A 24 -21.16 25.94 -15.08
N GLY A 25 -22.45 25.62 -15.12
CA GLY A 25 -23.22 25.30 -13.91
C GLY A 25 -23.10 26.39 -12.85
N GLU A 26 -22.79 26.01 -11.62
CA GLU A 26 -22.58 26.94 -10.50
C GLU A 26 -21.09 27.33 -10.32
N THR A 27 -20.23 26.96 -11.27
CA THR A 27 -18.80 27.24 -11.20
C THR A 27 -18.45 28.63 -11.73
N VAL A 28 -17.18 29.02 -11.60
CA VAL A 28 -16.61 30.24 -12.22
C VAL A 28 -15.93 29.95 -13.56
N PHE A 29 -15.99 28.71 -14.05
CA PHE A 29 -15.33 28.31 -15.29
C PHE A 29 -16.15 28.79 -16.50
N SER A 30 -15.45 29.27 -17.53
CA SER A 30 -16.05 29.87 -18.72
C SER A 30 -16.33 28.83 -19.81
N LYS A 31 -17.59 28.74 -20.25
CA LYS A 31 -18.03 27.94 -21.41
C LYS A 31 -17.27 28.35 -22.68
N LYS A 32 -17.14 29.65 -22.93
CA LYS A 32 -16.42 30.17 -24.10
C LYS A 32 -14.95 29.80 -24.10
N TRP A 33 -14.30 29.85 -22.94
CA TRP A 33 -12.90 29.46 -22.84
C TRP A 33 -12.73 27.99 -23.17
N VAL A 34 -13.54 27.09 -22.57
CA VAL A 34 -13.50 25.65 -22.85
C VAL A 34 -13.71 25.35 -24.33
N LEU A 35 -14.76 25.90 -24.94
CA LEU A 35 -15.05 25.73 -26.36
C LEU A 35 -13.92 26.28 -27.25
N GLY A 36 -13.31 27.40 -26.85
CA GLY A 36 -12.15 27.98 -27.54
C GLY A 36 -10.95 27.05 -27.51
N THR A 37 -10.63 26.47 -26.35
CA THR A 37 -9.54 25.50 -26.17
C THR A 37 -9.75 24.24 -27.00
N LEU A 38 -10.98 23.68 -26.99
CA LEU A 38 -11.31 22.51 -27.83
C LEU A 38 -11.21 22.81 -29.33
N MET A 39 -11.65 24.00 -29.77
CA MET A 39 -11.50 24.40 -31.17
C MET A 39 -10.04 24.57 -31.59
N LYS A 40 -9.19 25.09 -30.70
CA LYS A 40 -7.74 25.14 -30.95
C LYS A 40 -7.14 23.74 -31.10
N LEU A 41 -7.57 22.76 -30.28
CA LEU A 41 -7.13 21.36 -30.38
C LEU A 41 -7.47 20.77 -31.76
N VAL A 42 -8.71 20.93 -32.21
CA VAL A 42 -9.13 20.45 -33.54
C VAL A 42 -8.32 21.12 -34.65
N GLN A 43 -8.06 22.43 -34.55
CA GLN A 43 -7.28 23.17 -35.54
C GLN A 43 -5.81 22.72 -35.58
N SER A 44 -5.19 22.49 -34.42
CA SER A 44 -3.78 22.05 -34.37
C SER A 44 -3.57 20.70 -35.04
N LEU A 45 -4.57 19.81 -34.96
CA LEU A 45 -4.50 18.48 -35.58
C LEU A 45 -4.67 18.53 -37.11
N GLN A 46 -5.41 19.53 -37.62
CA GLN A 46 -5.59 19.72 -39.06
C GLN A 46 -4.32 20.24 -39.74
N SER A 47 -3.58 21.15 -39.09
CA SER A 47 -2.30 21.64 -39.62
C SER A 47 -1.25 20.54 -39.76
N THR A 48 -1.19 19.58 -38.82
CA THR A 48 -0.22 18.48 -38.86
C THR A 48 -0.45 17.52 -40.04
N THR A 49 -1.70 17.37 -40.49
CA THR A 49 -2.05 16.52 -41.64
C THR A 49 -1.71 17.13 -42.99
N GLU A 50 -1.76 18.47 -43.15
CA GLU A 50 -1.48 19.13 -44.43
C GLU A 50 0.03 19.14 -44.76
N ASP A 51 0.89 19.28 -43.74
CA ASP A 51 2.35 19.27 -43.92
C ASP A 51 2.92 17.86 -44.28
N SER A 52 2.16 16.80 -44.03
CA SER A 52 2.57 15.41 -44.29
C SER A 52 2.32 14.96 -45.74
N GLU A 53 1.46 15.65 -46.51
CA GLU A 53 1.08 15.23 -47.87
C GLU A 53 1.86 15.94 -49.01
N GLU A 54 2.59 17.04 -48.76
CA GLU A 54 3.32 17.77 -49.82
C GLU A 54 4.76 17.27 -50.09
N GLY A 55 5.19 16.16 -49.49
CA GLY A 55 6.59 15.70 -49.51
C GLY A 55 7.03 14.74 -50.63
N GLN A 56 6.22 14.44 -51.64
CA GLN A 56 6.65 13.59 -52.76
C GLN A 56 6.81 14.40 -54.05
N ASN A 57 7.96 15.08 -54.18
CA ASN A 57 8.75 15.21 -55.42
C ASN A 57 9.83 16.29 -55.21
N ASP A 58 11.03 15.92 -54.76
CA ASP A 58 12.24 16.45 -55.39
C ASP A 58 13.50 15.64 -55.00
N GLU A 59 14.04 14.94 -56.00
CA GLU A 59 15.37 14.35 -55.94
C GLU A 59 16.42 15.47 -56.03
N HIS A 60 16.87 16.02 -54.91
CA HIS A 60 18.25 16.52 -54.83
C HIS A 60 18.75 16.60 -53.39
N ALA A 61 19.65 15.66 -53.07
CA ALA A 61 20.41 15.60 -51.85
C ALA A 61 21.20 16.91 -51.57
N SER A 62 20.93 17.52 -50.42
CA SER A 62 21.97 18.22 -49.65
C SER A 62 21.69 18.01 -48.16
N SER A 63 22.62 17.31 -47.53
CA SER A 63 22.76 17.12 -46.08
C SER A 63 22.55 18.41 -45.29
N ARG A 64 21.46 18.46 -44.52
CA ARG A 64 21.29 19.28 -43.32
C ARG A 64 20.84 18.33 -42.22
N GLU A 65 21.82 17.87 -41.44
CA GLU A 65 21.58 17.26 -40.14
C GLU A 65 21.41 18.41 -39.14
N GLY A 66 20.22 18.48 -38.54
CA GLY A 66 19.88 19.45 -37.49
C GLY A 66 18.69 20.33 -37.88
N GLU A 67 17.63 20.27 -37.06
CA GLU A 67 16.36 21.02 -37.13
C GLU A 67 15.20 20.30 -37.86
N ASP A 68 14.71 19.17 -37.32
CA ASP A 68 13.39 18.61 -37.67
C ASP A 68 12.70 17.90 -36.46
N ASN A 69 13.04 18.30 -35.22
CA ASN A 69 12.33 17.82 -34.01
C ASN A 69 11.29 18.83 -33.48
N ALA A 70 11.11 19.99 -34.12
CA ALA A 70 10.31 21.09 -33.57
C ALA A 70 8.84 21.12 -34.05
N SER A 71 8.43 20.23 -34.96
CA SER A 71 7.10 20.25 -35.59
C SER A 71 6.05 19.36 -34.92
N HIS A 72 6.40 18.62 -33.86
CA HIS A 72 5.48 17.70 -33.16
C HIS A 72 5.22 18.05 -31.69
N GLU A 73 5.88 19.05 -31.12
CA GLU A 73 5.67 19.48 -29.74
C GLU A 73 4.55 20.53 -29.65
N LEU A 74 3.67 20.39 -28.65
CA LEU A 74 2.67 21.41 -28.31
C LEU A 74 3.40 22.72 -27.93
N SER A 75 2.84 23.87 -28.28
CA SER A 75 3.35 25.11 -27.70
C SER A 75 3.07 25.13 -26.19
N ASP A 76 4.04 25.59 -25.39
CA ASP A 76 3.92 25.64 -23.91
C ASP A 76 2.62 26.33 -23.46
N ASP A 77 2.22 27.41 -24.14
CA ASP A 77 0.99 28.14 -23.84
C ASP A 77 -0.27 27.30 -24.09
N PHE A 78 -0.28 26.50 -25.17
CA PHE A 78 -1.43 25.67 -25.51
C PHE A 78 -1.49 24.40 -24.68
N GLU A 79 -0.34 23.76 -24.38
CA GLU A 79 -0.30 22.65 -23.43
C GLU A 79 -0.85 23.09 -22.07
N LYS A 80 -0.48 24.29 -21.61
CA LYS A 80 -1.00 24.84 -20.36
C LYS A 80 -2.51 25.01 -20.39
N GLU A 81 -3.08 25.52 -21.50
CA GLU A 81 -4.54 25.61 -21.66
C GLU A 81 -5.20 24.21 -21.61
N LEU A 82 -4.61 23.19 -22.23
CA LEU A 82 -5.13 21.82 -22.17
C LEU A 82 -5.01 21.21 -20.77
N CYS A 83 -3.93 21.48 -20.03
CA CYS A 83 -3.78 21.06 -18.64
C CYS A 83 -4.79 21.76 -17.72
N GLU A 84 -5.05 23.05 -17.93
CA GLU A 84 -6.09 23.77 -17.21
C GLU A 84 -7.49 23.15 -17.47
N LEU A 85 -7.75 22.75 -18.72
CA LEU A 85 -8.98 22.03 -19.08
C LEU A 85 -9.04 20.65 -18.39
N TRP A 86 -7.93 19.93 -18.35
CA TRP A 86 -7.81 18.67 -17.62
C TRP A 86 -8.13 18.85 -16.13
N ASP A 87 -7.50 19.80 -15.45
CA ASP A 87 -7.74 20.07 -14.03
C ASP A 87 -9.22 20.35 -13.73
N MET A 88 -9.88 21.18 -14.56
CA MET A 88 -11.29 21.54 -14.32
C MET A 88 -12.29 20.45 -14.69
N SER A 89 -11.92 19.51 -15.58
CA SER A 89 -12.81 18.43 -16.05
C SER A 89 -13.23 17.44 -14.95
N MET A 90 -12.55 17.44 -13.80
CA MET A 90 -12.95 16.67 -12.62
C MET A 90 -14.20 17.23 -11.92
N ASN A 91 -14.56 18.50 -12.19
CA ASN A 91 -15.76 19.10 -11.63
C ASN A 91 -17.02 18.55 -12.34
N GLY A 92 -18.02 18.11 -11.58
CA GLY A 92 -19.23 17.49 -12.13
C GLY A 92 -20.02 18.37 -13.11
N ASP A 93 -20.12 19.68 -12.86
CA ASP A 93 -20.79 20.61 -13.78
C ASP A 93 -19.99 20.78 -15.08
N VAL A 94 -18.66 20.79 -14.99
CA VAL A 94 -17.77 20.85 -16.16
C VAL A 94 -17.84 19.57 -16.96
N ALA A 95 -17.77 18.39 -16.32
CA ALA A 95 -17.92 17.11 -16.99
C ALA A 95 -19.27 17.00 -17.73
N ALA A 96 -20.36 17.45 -17.09
CA ALA A 96 -21.68 17.48 -17.71
C ALA A 96 -21.73 18.41 -18.94
N PHE A 97 -21.11 19.60 -18.86
CA PHE A 97 -21.00 20.50 -20.00
C PHE A 97 -20.13 19.93 -21.13
N LEU A 98 -19.00 19.29 -20.80
CA LEU A 98 -18.12 18.65 -21.78
C LEU A 98 -18.85 17.52 -22.52
N GLU A 99 -19.68 16.76 -21.82
CA GLU A 99 -20.56 15.77 -22.44
C GLU A 99 -21.64 16.43 -23.33
N GLU A 100 -22.30 17.50 -22.87
CA GLU A 100 -23.31 18.23 -23.64
C GLU A 100 -22.78 18.72 -25.00
N VAL A 101 -21.49 19.08 -25.06
CA VAL A 101 -20.83 19.57 -26.28
C VAL A 101 -20.06 18.47 -27.03
N GLU A 102 -20.35 17.20 -26.75
CA GLU A 102 -19.80 16.02 -27.44
C GLU A 102 -18.25 15.94 -27.38
N THR A 103 -17.65 16.43 -26.30
CA THR A 103 -16.18 16.50 -26.14
C THR A 103 -15.51 15.13 -26.26
N THR A 104 -16.19 14.04 -25.86
CA THR A 104 -15.66 12.68 -26.00
C THR A 104 -15.24 12.38 -27.44
N GLU A 105 -16.06 12.73 -28.43
CA GLU A 105 -15.72 12.49 -29.84
C GLU A 105 -14.52 13.32 -30.28
N VAL A 106 -14.46 14.58 -29.83
CA VAL A 106 -13.34 15.50 -30.13
C VAL A 106 -12.02 14.95 -29.56
N LEU A 107 -12.03 14.45 -28.33
CA LEU A 107 -10.83 13.91 -27.69
C LEU A 107 -10.40 12.58 -28.31
N LEU A 108 -11.33 11.70 -28.67
CA LEU A 108 -11.00 10.45 -29.35
C LEU A 108 -10.41 10.69 -30.75
N ASP A 109 -10.97 11.65 -31.50
CA ASP A 109 -10.40 12.07 -32.78
C ASP A 109 -8.99 12.66 -32.61
N ALA A 110 -8.76 13.41 -31.53
CA ALA A 110 -7.44 13.93 -31.18
C ALA A 110 -6.43 12.82 -30.86
N VAL A 111 -6.83 11.83 -30.07
CA VAL A 111 -6.02 10.63 -29.76
C VAL A 111 -5.63 9.88 -31.03
N LEU A 112 -6.56 9.69 -31.97
CA LEU A 112 -6.31 8.94 -33.20
C LEU A 112 -5.41 9.68 -34.20
N LYS A 113 -5.43 11.02 -34.19
CA LYS A 113 -4.67 11.85 -35.15
C LYS A 113 -3.33 12.33 -34.60
N SER A 114 -3.20 12.46 -33.29
CA SER A 114 -1.98 12.94 -32.65
C SER A 114 -0.88 11.87 -32.73
N GLN A 115 0.33 12.30 -33.09
CA GLN A 115 1.56 11.51 -32.90
C GLN A 115 2.32 11.94 -31.63
N ASN A 116 1.76 12.88 -30.86
CA ASN A 116 2.37 13.39 -29.64
C ASN A 116 1.76 12.67 -28.41
N PRO A 117 2.53 11.85 -27.68
CA PRO A 117 2.06 11.13 -26.50
C PRO A 117 1.49 12.05 -25.41
N ARG A 118 2.01 13.27 -25.28
CA ARG A 118 1.52 14.26 -24.30
C ARG A 118 0.09 14.71 -24.61
N VAL A 119 -0.25 14.88 -25.89
CA VAL A 119 -1.64 15.18 -26.29
C VAL A 119 -2.54 14.01 -25.95
N THR A 120 -2.10 12.78 -26.26
CA THR A 120 -2.85 11.55 -25.95
C THR A 120 -3.07 11.41 -24.45
N GLU A 121 -2.03 11.59 -23.64
CA GLU A 121 -2.08 11.59 -22.18
C GLU A 121 -3.12 12.59 -21.67
N ILE A 122 -3.05 13.86 -22.10
CA ILE A 122 -3.98 14.90 -21.64
C ILE A 122 -5.42 14.59 -22.08
N CYS A 123 -5.63 14.13 -23.32
CA CYS A 123 -6.96 13.80 -23.82
C CYS A 123 -7.58 12.63 -23.04
N VAL A 124 -6.82 11.56 -22.80
CA VAL A 124 -7.29 10.42 -22.01
C VAL A 124 -7.49 10.82 -20.55
N GLY A 125 -6.64 11.70 -20.00
CA GLY A 125 -6.78 12.24 -18.66
C GLY A 125 -8.06 13.05 -18.46
N ILE A 126 -8.45 13.88 -19.45
CA ILE A 126 -9.75 14.57 -19.47
C ILE A 126 -10.89 13.56 -19.52
N LEU A 127 -10.82 12.54 -20.39
CA LEU A 127 -11.84 11.48 -20.47
C LEU A 127 -12.01 10.74 -19.14
N ALA A 128 -10.91 10.38 -18.48
CA ALA A 128 -10.90 9.73 -17.18
C ALA A 128 -11.51 10.62 -16.08
N ASN A 129 -11.25 11.92 -16.10
CA ASN A 129 -11.90 12.87 -15.18
C ASN A 129 -13.41 13.02 -15.44
N MET A 130 -13.82 13.10 -16.71
CA MET A 130 -15.23 13.12 -17.07
C MET A 130 -15.96 11.85 -16.60
N ALA A 131 -15.31 10.69 -16.72
CA ALA A 131 -15.85 9.40 -16.30
C ALA A 131 -16.07 9.28 -14.78
N CYS A 132 -15.44 10.13 -13.96
CA CYS A 132 -15.72 10.20 -12.52
C CYS A 132 -17.16 10.65 -12.21
N SER A 133 -17.84 11.33 -13.15
CA SER A 133 -19.25 11.64 -13.04
C SER A 133 -20.09 10.46 -13.54
N HIS A 134 -20.81 9.79 -12.65
CA HIS A 134 -21.56 8.55 -12.94
C HIS A 134 -22.45 8.64 -14.18
N GLY A 135 -23.25 9.71 -14.29
CA GLY A 135 -24.13 9.91 -15.43
C GLY A 135 -23.39 10.24 -16.73
N VAL A 136 -22.25 10.93 -16.66
CA VAL A 136 -21.41 11.23 -17.83
C VAL A 136 -20.73 9.96 -18.32
N CYS A 137 -20.18 9.15 -17.42
CA CYS A 137 -19.56 7.85 -17.73
C CYS A 137 -20.49 6.94 -18.55
N VAL A 138 -21.75 6.79 -18.12
CA VAL A 138 -22.76 5.98 -18.82
C VAL A 138 -22.97 6.49 -20.26
N LYS A 139 -23.07 7.81 -20.44
CA LYS A 139 -23.25 8.40 -21.77
C LYS A 139 -22.01 8.27 -22.65
N MET A 140 -20.81 8.46 -22.08
CA MET A 140 -19.54 8.28 -22.79
C MET A 140 -19.42 6.88 -23.37
N LEU A 141 -19.82 5.85 -22.63
CA LEU A 141 -19.77 4.46 -23.10
C LEU A 141 -20.81 4.10 -24.17
N SER A 142 -21.77 4.98 -24.44
CA SER A 142 -22.63 4.82 -25.62
C SER A 142 -21.84 5.04 -26.92
N ASN A 143 -20.68 5.69 -26.85
CA ASN A 143 -19.73 5.78 -27.94
C ASN A 143 -18.92 4.47 -28.03
N LYS A 144 -19.12 3.71 -29.11
CA LYS A 144 -18.46 2.42 -29.32
C LYS A 144 -16.95 2.55 -29.56
N ASP A 145 -16.53 3.66 -30.14
CA ASP A 145 -15.13 3.89 -30.49
C ASP A 145 -14.29 4.10 -29.23
N LEU A 146 -14.88 4.62 -28.15
CA LEU A 146 -14.19 4.83 -26.86
C LEU A 146 -13.53 3.54 -26.36
N VAL A 147 -14.29 2.45 -26.32
CA VAL A 147 -13.82 1.16 -25.80
C VAL A 147 -12.72 0.59 -26.69
N ASP A 148 -12.92 0.62 -28.01
CA ASP A 148 -11.96 0.10 -28.97
C ASP A 148 -10.63 0.87 -28.89
N ILE A 149 -10.70 2.20 -28.85
CA ILE A 149 -9.52 3.08 -28.77
C ILE A 149 -8.78 2.87 -27.44
N VAL A 150 -9.49 2.88 -26.30
CA VAL A 150 -8.86 2.67 -24.98
C VAL A 150 -8.19 1.30 -24.89
N THR A 151 -8.78 0.28 -25.51
CA THR A 151 -8.19 -1.06 -25.56
C THR A 151 -6.91 -1.08 -26.38
N VAL A 152 -6.89 -0.39 -27.54
CA VAL A 152 -5.68 -0.25 -28.37
C VAL A 152 -4.59 0.52 -27.62
N LEU A 153 -4.95 1.54 -26.85
CA LEU A 153 -3.98 2.34 -26.09
C LEU A 153 -3.27 1.56 -24.98
N LEU A 154 -3.75 0.37 -24.58
CA LEU A 154 -3.02 -0.50 -23.66
C LEU A 154 -1.71 -1.06 -24.26
N ASP A 155 -1.56 -0.99 -25.60
CA ASP A 155 -0.33 -1.37 -26.30
C ASP A 155 0.66 -0.19 -26.42
N GLU A 156 0.29 1.02 -26.00
CA GLU A 156 1.17 2.19 -26.06
C GLU A 156 2.36 2.05 -25.10
N PRO A 157 3.59 2.36 -25.53
CA PRO A 157 4.78 2.22 -24.68
C PRO A 157 4.95 3.36 -23.67
N ASP A 158 4.23 4.48 -23.85
CA ASP A 158 4.38 5.67 -23.03
C ASP A 158 3.68 5.49 -21.66
N ALA A 159 4.46 5.54 -20.59
CA ALA A 159 3.95 5.28 -19.25
C ALA A 159 2.88 6.29 -18.79
N PRO A 160 3.05 7.62 -18.97
CA PRO A 160 1.99 8.59 -18.69
C PRO A 160 0.66 8.28 -19.41
N VAL A 161 0.68 7.95 -20.71
CA VAL A 161 -0.53 7.53 -21.42
C VAL A 161 -1.16 6.30 -20.76
N LEU A 162 -0.37 5.26 -20.47
CA LEU A 162 -0.86 4.05 -19.82
C LEU A 162 -1.46 4.32 -18.42
N VAL A 163 -0.90 5.27 -17.65
CA VAL A 163 -1.46 5.67 -16.36
C VAL A 163 -2.90 6.16 -16.54
N GLU A 164 -3.13 7.04 -17.51
CA GLU A 164 -4.47 7.60 -17.75
C GLU A 164 -5.44 6.59 -18.36
N VAL A 165 -4.96 5.71 -19.26
CA VAL A 165 -5.75 4.62 -19.84
C VAL A 165 -6.22 3.66 -18.74
N THR A 166 -5.31 3.20 -17.89
CA THR A 166 -5.63 2.26 -16.80
C THR A 166 -6.50 2.92 -15.73
N ARG A 167 -6.30 4.22 -15.46
CA ARG A 167 -7.19 5.01 -14.60
C ARG A 167 -8.59 5.11 -15.16
N LEU A 168 -8.76 5.40 -16.45
CA LEU A 168 -10.06 5.47 -17.11
C LEU A 168 -10.80 4.14 -16.98
N ILE A 169 -10.14 3.02 -17.28
CA ILE A 169 -10.72 1.67 -17.16
C ILE A 169 -11.18 1.42 -15.72
N HIS A 170 -10.33 1.72 -14.73
CA HIS A 170 -10.67 1.53 -13.31
C HIS A 170 -11.87 2.37 -12.87
N VAL A 171 -11.92 3.65 -13.26
CA VAL A 171 -13.06 4.54 -12.98
C VAL A 171 -14.34 3.99 -13.60
N CYS A 172 -14.28 3.53 -14.85
CA CYS A 172 -15.44 2.93 -15.49
C CYS A 172 -15.89 1.62 -14.84
N LEU A 173 -14.98 0.76 -14.39
CA LEU A 173 -15.32 -0.46 -13.64
C LEU A 173 -15.97 -0.17 -12.27
N SER A 174 -15.78 1.03 -11.74
CA SER A 174 -16.40 1.47 -10.49
C SER A 174 -17.86 1.95 -10.68
N ASN A 175 -18.36 1.94 -11.92
CA ASN A 175 -19.73 2.32 -12.26
C ASN A 175 -20.54 1.08 -12.66
N ASP A 176 -21.44 0.65 -11.76
CA ASP A 176 -22.25 -0.57 -11.90
C ASP A 176 -23.06 -0.66 -13.21
N GLU A 177 -23.46 0.48 -13.80
CA GLU A 177 -24.25 0.49 -15.03
C GLU A 177 -23.44 0.12 -16.26
N VAL A 178 -22.12 0.34 -16.23
CA VAL A 178 -21.21 0.10 -17.36
C VAL A 178 -20.17 -0.99 -17.09
N GLU A 179 -20.03 -1.43 -15.84
CA GLU A 179 -19.10 -2.49 -15.42
C GLU A 179 -19.19 -3.71 -16.33
N SER A 180 -20.40 -4.22 -16.58
CA SER A 180 -20.61 -5.41 -17.42
C SER A 180 -20.09 -5.27 -18.86
N GLN A 181 -20.12 -4.07 -19.43
CA GLN A 181 -19.60 -3.80 -20.77
C GLN A 181 -18.07 -3.82 -20.78
N TRP A 182 -17.43 -3.24 -19.76
CA TRP A 182 -15.98 -3.30 -19.61
C TRP A 182 -15.47 -4.70 -19.28
N MET A 183 -16.19 -5.46 -18.44
CA MET A 183 -15.83 -6.84 -18.13
C MET A 183 -15.77 -7.71 -19.40
N ALA A 184 -16.70 -7.52 -20.34
CA ALA A 184 -16.69 -8.23 -21.62
C ALA A 184 -15.46 -7.90 -22.50
N VAL A 185 -14.93 -6.68 -22.39
CA VAL A 185 -13.72 -6.25 -23.11
C VAL A 185 -12.47 -6.83 -22.46
N LEU A 186 -12.43 -6.77 -21.12
CA LEU A 186 -11.31 -7.24 -20.33
C LEU A 186 -11.14 -8.76 -20.44
N GLU A 187 -12.20 -9.52 -20.74
CA GLU A 187 -12.15 -10.97 -21.00
C GLU A 187 -11.21 -11.36 -22.16
N ALA A 188 -10.89 -10.43 -23.08
CA ALA A 188 -9.98 -10.69 -24.17
C ALA A 188 -8.56 -11.02 -23.68
N GLU A 189 -8.01 -12.15 -24.16
CA GLU A 189 -6.68 -12.64 -23.76
C GLU A 189 -5.55 -11.62 -24.03
N THR A 190 -5.68 -10.81 -25.08
CA THR A 190 -4.70 -9.76 -25.40
C THR A 190 -4.68 -8.67 -24.33
N VAL A 191 -5.85 -8.26 -23.84
CA VAL A 191 -6.01 -7.22 -22.83
C VAL A 191 -5.44 -7.70 -21.49
N PHE A 192 -5.74 -8.94 -21.12
CA PHE A 192 -5.13 -9.57 -19.95
C PHE A 192 -3.59 -9.57 -20.00
N LYS A 193 -3.01 -9.91 -21.16
CA LYS A 193 -1.55 -9.90 -21.34
C LYS A 193 -0.93 -8.52 -21.15
N ASN A 194 -1.64 -7.46 -21.53
CA ASN A 194 -1.15 -6.10 -21.32
C ASN A 194 -1.06 -5.77 -19.82
N PHE A 195 -2.08 -6.11 -19.03
CA PHE A 195 -2.01 -5.93 -17.56
C PHE A 195 -0.91 -6.75 -16.91
N MET A 196 -0.74 -8.03 -17.31
CA MET A 196 0.37 -8.85 -16.81
C MET A 196 1.73 -8.26 -17.18
N TYR A 197 1.90 -7.82 -18.43
CA TYR A 197 3.13 -7.20 -18.89
C TYR A 197 3.46 -5.94 -18.10
N ILE A 198 2.47 -5.08 -17.85
CA ILE A 198 2.64 -3.86 -17.06
C ILE A 198 3.05 -4.19 -15.62
N LEU A 199 2.34 -5.11 -14.95
CA LEU A 199 2.67 -5.53 -13.58
C LEU A 199 4.08 -6.15 -13.49
N GLU A 200 4.51 -6.88 -14.51
CA GLU A 200 5.82 -7.51 -14.54
C GLU A 200 6.96 -6.51 -14.86
N ASN A 201 6.72 -5.48 -15.67
CA ASN A 201 7.81 -4.70 -16.28
C ASN A 201 7.83 -3.20 -15.96
N SER A 202 6.75 -2.62 -15.41
CA SER A 202 6.67 -1.17 -15.16
C SER A 202 7.24 -0.79 -13.80
N LEU A 203 8.14 0.22 -13.76
CA LEU A 203 8.61 0.88 -12.53
C LEU A 203 7.75 2.09 -12.11
N ASN A 204 6.70 2.41 -12.87
CA ASN A 204 5.82 3.53 -12.58
C ASN A 204 4.78 3.13 -11.52
N VAL A 205 4.83 3.78 -10.35
CA VAL A 205 4.00 3.46 -9.19
C VAL A 205 2.51 3.71 -9.46
N ASP A 206 2.15 4.80 -10.12
CA ASP A 206 0.76 5.13 -10.43
C ASP A 206 0.19 4.12 -11.42
N LEU A 207 0.99 3.72 -12.41
CA LEU A 207 0.61 2.70 -13.38
C LEU A 207 0.41 1.32 -12.72
N LEU A 208 1.32 0.91 -11.84
CA LEU A 208 1.18 -0.33 -11.06
C LEU A 208 -0.05 -0.28 -10.15
N THR A 209 -0.34 0.89 -9.55
CA THR A 209 -1.53 1.11 -8.71
C THR A 209 -2.79 0.85 -9.52
N ASN A 210 -2.97 1.57 -10.62
CA ASN A 210 -4.16 1.43 -11.48
C ASN A 210 -4.30 0.01 -12.02
N CYS A 211 -3.20 -0.60 -12.51
CA CYS A 211 -3.23 -1.97 -13.01
C CYS A 211 -3.61 -2.99 -11.94
N SER A 212 -3.06 -2.85 -10.72
CA SER A 212 -3.41 -3.74 -9.62
C SER A 212 -4.88 -3.61 -9.25
N GLN A 213 -5.43 -2.39 -9.22
CA GLN A 213 -6.85 -2.15 -8.93
C GLN A 213 -7.78 -2.72 -10.01
N VAL A 214 -7.42 -2.59 -11.29
CA VAL A 214 -8.20 -3.20 -12.39
C VAL A 214 -8.19 -4.72 -12.27
N VAL A 215 -7.01 -5.32 -12.09
CA VAL A 215 -6.90 -6.79 -11.97
C VAL A 215 -7.64 -7.29 -10.73
N ASP A 216 -7.49 -6.63 -9.59
CA ASP A 216 -8.19 -6.96 -8.35
C ASP A 216 -9.72 -6.95 -8.55
N LYS A 217 -10.25 -5.84 -9.08
CA LYS A 217 -11.68 -5.66 -9.34
C LYS A 217 -12.22 -6.72 -10.30
N VAL A 218 -11.48 -7.04 -11.36
CA VAL A 218 -11.88 -8.06 -12.34
C VAL A 218 -11.99 -9.44 -11.71
N LEU A 219 -10.98 -9.84 -10.93
CA LEU A 219 -10.93 -11.16 -10.30
C LEU A 219 -11.97 -11.31 -9.19
N ASP A 220 -12.26 -10.24 -8.44
CA ASP A 220 -13.29 -10.23 -7.40
C ASP A 220 -14.71 -10.28 -7.99
N THR A 221 -14.90 -9.71 -9.18
CA THR A 221 -16.22 -9.60 -9.82
C THR A 221 -16.57 -10.83 -10.67
N ASN A 222 -15.60 -11.44 -11.35
CA ASN A 222 -15.86 -12.53 -12.30
C ASN A 222 -15.06 -13.80 -11.99
N ASP A 223 -15.77 -14.75 -11.38
CA ASP A 223 -15.36 -16.11 -11.05
C ASP A 223 -14.78 -16.93 -12.22
N GLU A 224 -15.27 -16.74 -13.45
CA GLU A 224 -14.76 -17.44 -14.65
C GLU A 224 -13.42 -16.84 -15.09
N MET A 225 -13.30 -15.51 -15.05
CA MET A 225 -12.03 -14.82 -15.31
C MET A 225 -10.99 -15.15 -14.24
N LEU A 226 -11.37 -15.21 -12.96
CA LEU A 226 -10.48 -15.68 -11.89
C LEU A 226 -9.92 -17.06 -12.19
N ARG A 227 -10.77 -18.02 -12.60
CA ARG A 227 -10.31 -19.37 -12.96
C ARG A 227 -9.42 -19.36 -14.20
N ALA A 228 -9.68 -18.51 -15.17
CA ALA A 228 -8.91 -18.43 -16.41
C ALA A 228 -7.54 -17.77 -16.20
N TRP A 229 -7.46 -16.75 -15.35
CA TRP A 229 -6.29 -15.88 -15.19
C TRP A 229 -5.38 -16.29 -14.03
N ALA A 230 -5.90 -17.04 -13.04
CA ALA A 230 -5.13 -17.49 -11.90
C ALA A 230 -4.12 -18.58 -12.29
N ASP A 231 -2.99 -18.17 -12.85
CA ASP A 231 -1.92 -19.05 -13.30
C ASP A 231 -0.53 -18.53 -12.88
N LEU A 232 0.52 -19.26 -13.29
CA LEU A 232 1.90 -18.89 -12.96
C LEU A 232 2.31 -17.51 -13.51
N PRO A 233 2.01 -17.16 -14.79
CA PRO A 233 2.20 -15.80 -15.30
C PRO A 233 1.64 -14.69 -14.39
N LEU A 234 0.36 -14.79 -13.99
CA LEU A 234 -0.24 -13.77 -13.12
C LEU A 234 0.49 -13.70 -11.77
N VAL A 235 0.74 -14.85 -11.13
CA VAL A 235 1.47 -14.90 -9.85
C VAL A 235 2.85 -14.28 -9.98
N THR A 236 3.55 -14.52 -11.09
CA THR A 236 4.89 -13.97 -11.34
C THR A 236 4.85 -12.46 -11.52
N ALA A 237 3.90 -11.95 -12.31
CA ALA A 237 3.70 -10.53 -12.54
C ALA A 237 3.37 -9.79 -11.22
N VAL A 238 2.47 -10.35 -10.40
CA VAL A 238 2.14 -9.79 -9.09
C VAL A 238 3.34 -9.79 -8.15
N CYS A 239 4.11 -10.88 -8.13
CA CYS A 239 5.34 -10.94 -7.33
C CYS A 239 6.38 -9.89 -7.78
N GLU A 240 6.48 -9.62 -9.08
CA GLU A 240 7.40 -8.62 -9.60
C GLU A 240 6.95 -7.20 -9.24
N ALA A 241 5.66 -6.87 -9.44
CA ALA A 241 5.09 -5.61 -8.97
C ALA A 241 5.36 -5.38 -7.48
N MET A 242 5.10 -6.39 -6.64
CA MET A 242 5.35 -6.31 -5.19
C MET A 242 6.83 -6.05 -4.83
N LYS A 243 7.81 -6.56 -5.59
CA LYS A 243 9.24 -6.30 -5.34
C LYS A 243 9.62 -4.85 -5.60
N GLN A 244 8.91 -4.19 -6.51
CA GLN A 244 9.16 -2.80 -6.87
C GLN A 244 8.54 -1.83 -5.87
N MET A 245 7.47 -2.24 -5.20
CA MET A 245 6.82 -1.46 -4.16
C MET A 245 7.70 -1.37 -2.90
N HIS A 246 7.87 -0.17 -2.38
CA HIS A 246 8.50 -0.01 -1.07
C HIS A 246 7.48 -0.22 0.03
N MET A 247 7.88 -0.90 1.11
CA MET A 247 7.11 -1.09 2.34
C MET A 247 6.99 0.20 3.17
N ARG A 248 6.76 1.34 2.52
CA ARG A 248 6.50 2.64 3.16
C ARG A 248 5.00 2.83 3.32
N SER A 249 4.60 3.57 4.36
CA SER A 249 3.18 3.76 4.69
C SER A 249 2.32 4.31 3.54
N GLU A 250 2.90 5.08 2.61
CA GLU A 250 2.17 5.69 1.50
C GLU A 250 1.83 4.68 0.39
N GLN A 251 2.64 3.64 0.19
CA GLN A 251 2.49 2.65 -0.89
C GLN A 251 1.88 1.32 -0.44
N LEU A 252 1.58 1.19 0.86
CA LEU A 252 1.10 -0.06 1.42
C LEU A 252 -0.23 -0.52 0.80
N HIS A 253 -1.14 0.41 0.52
CA HIS A 253 -2.45 0.08 -0.06
C HIS A 253 -2.33 -0.68 -1.39
N ILE A 254 -1.28 -0.41 -2.17
CA ILE A 254 -0.97 -1.11 -3.42
C ILE A 254 -0.53 -2.55 -3.11
N VAL A 255 0.34 -2.71 -2.11
CA VAL A 255 0.78 -4.03 -1.65
C VAL A 255 -0.38 -4.85 -1.11
N GLU A 256 -1.32 -4.22 -0.40
CA GLU A 256 -2.57 -4.85 0.07
C GLU A 256 -3.41 -5.32 -1.11
N THR A 257 -3.57 -4.50 -2.14
CA THR A 257 -4.28 -4.89 -3.39
C THR A 257 -3.58 -6.10 -4.05
N LEU A 258 -2.25 -6.08 -4.15
CA LEU A 258 -1.48 -7.20 -4.73
C LEU A 258 -1.58 -8.48 -3.86
N LEU A 259 -1.62 -8.36 -2.54
CA LEU A 259 -1.82 -9.48 -1.62
C LEU A 259 -3.24 -10.06 -1.73
N HIS A 260 -4.25 -9.21 -1.90
CA HIS A 260 -5.62 -9.64 -2.15
C HIS A 260 -5.74 -10.43 -3.46
N ILE A 261 -5.08 -9.99 -4.53
CA ILE A 261 -4.97 -10.76 -5.78
C ILE A 261 -4.37 -12.15 -5.52
N LEU A 262 -3.25 -12.26 -4.81
CA LEU A 262 -2.65 -13.57 -4.48
C LEU A 262 -3.60 -14.43 -3.61
N GLN A 263 -4.34 -13.80 -2.69
CA GLN A 263 -5.34 -14.50 -1.88
C GLN A 263 -6.45 -15.08 -2.77
N MET A 264 -7.01 -14.30 -3.71
CA MET A 264 -8.03 -14.79 -4.65
C MET A 264 -7.48 -15.94 -5.50
N VAL A 265 -6.27 -15.79 -6.06
CA VAL A 265 -5.57 -16.86 -6.80
C VAL A 265 -5.44 -18.14 -5.97
N SER A 266 -5.22 -18.03 -4.66
CA SER A 266 -5.11 -19.19 -3.76
C SER A 266 -6.43 -19.98 -3.57
N THR A 267 -7.57 -19.44 -4.01
CA THR A 267 -8.88 -20.08 -3.87
C THR A 267 -9.24 -21.03 -5.01
N VAL A 268 -8.46 -21.03 -6.10
CA VAL A 268 -8.71 -21.85 -7.29
C VAL A 268 -7.55 -22.81 -7.59
N GLU A 269 -7.86 -24.00 -8.12
CA GLU A 269 -6.89 -25.08 -8.29
C GLU A 269 -5.70 -24.70 -9.19
N GLN A 270 -5.97 -24.06 -10.33
CA GLN A 270 -4.91 -23.59 -11.24
C GLN A 270 -4.02 -22.54 -10.58
N GLY A 271 -4.62 -21.64 -9.79
CA GLY A 271 -3.90 -20.61 -9.05
C GLY A 271 -2.99 -21.19 -7.98
N VAL A 272 -3.45 -22.21 -7.25
CA VAL A 272 -2.62 -22.96 -6.30
C VAL A 272 -1.41 -23.58 -6.99
N GLN A 273 -1.59 -24.17 -8.18
CA GLN A 273 -0.47 -24.72 -8.96
C GLN A 273 0.52 -23.62 -9.39
N GLY A 274 0.02 -22.44 -9.78
CA GLY A 274 0.82 -21.26 -10.09
C GLY A 274 1.64 -20.78 -8.88
N LEU A 275 1.00 -20.66 -7.71
CA LEU A 275 1.63 -20.26 -6.45
C LEU A 275 2.76 -21.21 -6.04
N VAL A 276 2.52 -22.53 -6.08
CA VAL A 276 3.54 -23.54 -5.75
C VAL A 276 4.69 -23.54 -6.74
N SER A 277 4.42 -23.25 -8.02
CA SER A 277 5.45 -23.20 -9.06
C SER A 277 6.30 -21.92 -9.02
N CYS A 278 5.78 -20.84 -8.43
CA CYS A 278 6.49 -19.57 -8.34
C CYS A 278 7.49 -19.55 -7.18
N VAL A 279 8.79 -19.62 -7.49
CA VAL A 279 9.87 -19.62 -6.48
C VAL A 279 9.96 -18.32 -5.67
N SER A 280 9.40 -17.22 -6.17
CA SER A 280 9.51 -15.89 -5.54
C SER A 280 8.46 -15.66 -4.45
N VAL A 281 7.31 -16.32 -4.51
CA VAL A 281 6.15 -15.96 -3.66
C VAL A 281 6.41 -16.22 -2.18
N VAL A 282 6.97 -17.37 -1.82
CA VAL A 282 7.22 -17.72 -0.41
C VAL A 282 8.24 -16.78 0.25
N PRO A 283 9.44 -16.53 -0.34
CA PRO A 283 10.39 -15.55 0.20
C PRO A 283 9.80 -14.14 0.32
N LEU A 284 9.01 -13.71 -0.66
CA LEU A 284 8.39 -12.39 -0.69
C LEU A 284 7.38 -12.21 0.45
N LEU A 285 6.47 -13.17 0.63
CA LEU A 285 5.49 -13.16 1.73
C LEU A 285 6.19 -13.24 3.09
N CYS A 286 7.22 -14.07 3.22
CA CYS A 286 8.02 -14.16 4.45
C CYS A 286 8.66 -12.81 4.80
N HIS A 287 9.23 -12.13 3.81
CA HIS A 287 9.81 -10.79 3.98
C HIS A 287 8.74 -9.77 4.40
N PHE A 288 7.61 -9.73 3.69
CA PHE A 288 6.48 -8.84 4.01
C PHE A 288 5.99 -9.01 5.46
N ILE A 289 5.74 -10.26 5.87
CA ILE A 289 5.28 -10.59 7.23
C ILE A 289 6.29 -10.13 8.27
N ALA A 290 7.58 -10.36 8.02
CA ALA A 290 8.65 -10.01 8.95
C ALA A 290 8.80 -8.48 9.13
N GLU A 291 8.55 -7.70 8.08
CA GLU A 291 8.56 -6.22 8.14
C GLU A 291 7.32 -5.64 8.83
N CYS A 292 6.17 -6.32 8.77
CA CYS A 292 4.96 -5.92 9.50
C CYS A 292 5.09 -6.05 11.04
N GLY A 293 6.15 -6.69 11.54
CA GLY A 293 6.34 -6.98 12.97
C GLY A 293 7.05 -5.89 13.79
N HIS A 294 7.41 -4.75 13.19
CA HIS A 294 8.34 -3.76 13.80
C HIS A 294 7.68 -2.61 14.59
N ASP A 295 6.36 -2.54 14.72
CA ASP A 295 5.75 -1.45 15.48
C ASP A 295 6.09 -1.55 16.98
N GLU A 296 6.64 -0.46 17.51
CA GLU A 296 7.09 -0.27 18.89
C GLU A 296 5.99 -0.66 19.89
N GLY A 297 5.99 -1.92 20.34
CA GLY A 297 4.98 -2.47 21.24
C GLY A 297 4.58 -3.92 20.96
N GLY A 298 5.00 -4.51 19.84
CA GLY A 298 4.73 -5.91 19.51
C GLY A 298 3.24 -6.20 19.27
N ILE A 299 2.48 -5.18 18.87
CA ILE A 299 1.07 -5.29 18.49
C ILE A 299 0.98 -4.95 17.01
N VAL A 300 0.42 -5.88 16.23
CA VAL A 300 0.04 -5.67 14.84
C VAL A 300 -1.16 -4.71 14.82
N VAL A 301 -0.96 -3.44 14.45
CA VAL A 301 -2.07 -2.47 14.30
C VAL A 301 -2.00 -1.86 12.91
N GLY A 302 -3.09 -1.95 12.15
CA GLY A 302 -3.18 -1.39 10.81
C GLY A 302 -2.51 -2.24 9.72
N ARG A 303 -2.27 -3.54 10.00
CA ARG A 303 -1.65 -4.52 9.08
C ARG A 303 -2.35 -5.88 9.13
N GLU A 304 -3.46 -5.99 9.85
CA GLU A 304 -4.09 -7.27 10.15
C GLU A 304 -4.70 -7.93 8.90
N VAL A 305 -5.25 -7.14 7.98
CA VAL A 305 -5.81 -7.63 6.71
C VAL A 305 -4.71 -8.23 5.85
N SER A 306 -3.67 -7.44 5.55
CA SER A 306 -2.55 -7.87 4.71
C SER A 306 -1.78 -9.06 5.29
N LEU A 307 -1.66 -9.17 6.62
CA LEU A 307 -1.10 -10.36 7.26
C LEU A 307 -2.02 -11.58 7.12
N THR A 308 -3.34 -11.38 7.22
CA THR A 308 -4.32 -12.46 7.04
C THR A 308 -4.29 -13.00 5.61
N GLU A 309 -4.21 -12.13 4.61
CA GLU A 309 -4.00 -12.49 3.20
C GLU A 309 -2.69 -13.28 3.03
N SER A 310 -1.59 -12.75 3.56
CA SER A 310 -0.27 -13.39 3.47
C SER A 310 -0.26 -14.79 4.09
N PHE A 311 -0.84 -14.97 5.28
CA PHE A 311 -0.94 -16.27 5.93
C PHE A 311 -1.90 -17.22 5.20
N SER A 312 -2.96 -16.70 4.57
CA SER A 312 -3.89 -17.52 3.78
C SER A 312 -3.18 -18.12 2.55
N VAL A 313 -2.43 -17.29 1.81
CA VAL A 313 -1.64 -17.72 0.65
C VAL A 313 -0.54 -18.71 1.09
N LEU A 314 0.20 -18.39 2.15
CA LEU A 314 1.20 -19.31 2.69
C LEU A 314 0.59 -20.63 3.16
N ASN A 315 -0.62 -20.64 3.70
CA ASN A 315 -1.25 -21.89 4.15
C ASN A 315 -1.54 -22.83 2.98
N VAL A 316 -2.06 -22.29 1.88
CA VAL A 316 -2.34 -23.06 0.67
C VAL A 316 -1.06 -23.67 0.10
N ILE A 317 0.03 -22.89 0.04
CA ILE A 317 1.34 -23.38 -0.40
C ILE A 317 1.91 -24.38 0.61
N LEU A 318 1.76 -24.14 1.91
CA LEU A 318 2.23 -25.03 2.97
C LEU A 318 1.62 -26.41 2.82
N VAL A 319 0.32 -26.52 2.58
CA VAL A 319 -0.35 -27.83 2.42
C VAL A 319 0.17 -28.56 1.18
N ALA A 320 0.48 -27.85 0.10
CA ALA A 320 0.98 -28.44 -1.15
C ALA A 320 2.48 -28.78 -1.12
N ASP A 321 3.32 -27.88 -0.59
CA ASP A 321 4.77 -28.01 -0.49
C ASP A 321 5.29 -27.49 0.87
N PRO A 322 5.17 -28.29 1.96
CA PRO A 322 5.51 -27.79 3.28
C PRO A 322 6.99 -27.52 3.47
N ILE A 323 7.88 -28.25 2.78
CA ILE A 323 9.32 -28.11 3.02
C ILE A 323 9.76 -26.69 2.62
N THR A 324 9.28 -26.18 1.49
CA THR A 324 9.59 -24.84 1.01
C THR A 324 9.12 -23.77 1.99
N VAL A 325 7.87 -23.85 2.46
CA VAL A 325 7.32 -22.86 3.41
C VAL A 325 8.01 -22.94 4.77
N LEU A 326 8.12 -24.12 5.36
CA LEU A 326 8.70 -24.29 6.69
C LEU A 326 10.17 -23.85 6.72
N THR A 327 10.96 -24.24 5.72
CA THR A 327 12.38 -23.84 5.62
C THR A 327 12.53 -22.33 5.41
N ALA A 328 11.60 -21.68 4.71
CA ALA A 328 11.61 -20.22 4.55
C ALA A 328 11.27 -19.51 5.86
N MET A 329 10.25 -20.00 6.58
CA MET A 329 9.84 -19.43 7.88
C MET A 329 10.91 -19.58 8.95
N GLU A 330 11.63 -20.70 9.01
CA GLU A 330 12.69 -20.93 10.02
C GLU A 330 13.87 -19.95 9.87
N LYS A 331 14.12 -19.44 8.66
CA LYS A 331 15.21 -18.48 8.41
C LYS A 331 14.96 -17.12 9.05
N ASP A 332 13.71 -16.75 9.32
CA ASP A 332 13.36 -15.47 9.93
C ASP A 332 12.48 -15.65 11.18
N PRO A 333 13.05 -15.56 12.40
CA PRO A 333 12.31 -15.79 13.64
C PRO A 333 11.19 -14.76 13.88
N ARG A 334 11.17 -13.63 13.14
CA ARG A 334 10.11 -12.61 13.25
C ARG A 334 8.76 -13.16 12.77
N ILE A 335 8.74 -14.07 11.81
CA ILE A 335 7.49 -14.57 11.20
C ILE A 335 6.61 -15.27 12.24
N MET A 336 7.18 -16.19 13.02
CA MET A 336 6.44 -16.88 14.09
C MET A 336 5.99 -15.91 15.18
N LYS A 337 6.83 -14.92 15.52
CA LYS A 337 6.46 -13.85 16.47
C LYS A 337 5.26 -13.05 15.97
N VAL A 338 5.21 -12.68 14.69
CA VAL A 338 4.10 -11.95 14.07
C VAL A 338 2.82 -12.78 14.05
N LEU A 339 2.90 -14.05 13.67
CA LEU A 339 1.75 -14.97 13.68
C LEU A 339 1.12 -15.08 15.08
N LEU A 340 1.95 -15.30 16.11
CA LEU A 340 1.49 -15.38 17.50
C LEU A 340 1.03 -14.01 18.03
N GLY A 341 1.64 -12.92 17.55
CA GLY A 341 1.22 -11.55 17.81
C GLY A 341 -0.21 -11.29 17.33
N LEU A 342 -0.54 -11.72 16.11
CA LEU A 342 -1.89 -11.59 15.53
C LEU A 342 -2.93 -12.38 16.35
N LEU A 343 -2.62 -13.61 16.76
CA LEU A 343 -3.47 -14.40 17.66
C LEU A 343 -3.70 -13.72 19.02
N GLY A 344 -2.62 -13.23 19.63
CA GLY A 344 -2.66 -12.51 20.89
C GLY A 344 -3.46 -11.21 20.81
N TYR A 345 -3.34 -10.49 19.69
CA TYR A 345 -4.09 -9.28 19.40
C TYR A 345 -5.60 -9.55 19.30
N SER A 346 -6.02 -10.54 18.51
CA SER A 346 -7.44 -10.92 18.42
C SER A 346 -8.03 -11.34 19.77
N CYS A 347 -7.26 -12.03 20.61
CA CYS A 347 -7.66 -12.32 21.99
C CYS A 347 -7.81 -11.05 22.84
N LYS A 348 -6.87 -10.09 22.72
CA LYS A 348 -6.88 -8.82 23.46
C LYS A 348 -8.10 -7.97 23.09
N ILE A 349 -8.41 -7.85 21.80
CA ILE A 349 -9.58 -7.10 21.31
C ILE A 349 -10.88 -7.73 21.81
N HIS A 350 -11.03 -9.06 21.67
CA HIS A 350 -12.21 -9.75 22.17
C HIS A 350 -12.39 -9.54 23.68
N ARG A 351 -11.31 -9.59 24.46
CA ARG A 351 -11.36 -9.34 25.92
C ARG A 351 -11.73 -7.89 26.25
N LYS A 352 -11.13 -6.89 25.60
CA LYS A 352 -11.45 -5.47 25.80
C LYS A 352 -12.94 -5.20 25.53
N ARG A 353 -13.50 -5.81 24.48
CA ARG A 353 -14.93 -5.68 24.13
C ARG A 353 -15.86 -6.44 25.07
N SER A 354 -15.48 -7.63 25.50
CA SER A 354 -16.23 -8.36 26.54
C SER A 354 -16.32 -7.50 27.80
N LYS A 355 -15.20 -6.90 28.23
CA LYS A 355 -15.16 -5.93 29.35
C LYS A 355 -15.97 -4.66 29.07
N SER A 356 -15.99 -4.10 27.87
CA SER A 356 -16.83 -2.91 27.59
C SER A 356 -18.32 -3.22 27.58
N SER A 357 -18.72 -4.43 27.14
CA SER A 357 -20.10 -4.93 27.28
C SER A 357 -20.47 -5.22 28.74
N LEU A 358 -19.51 -5.74 29.52
CA LEU A 358 -19.62 -5.99 30.96
C LEU A 358 -19.43 -4.73 31.80
N ASN A 359 -18.85 -3.64 31.30
CA ASN A 359 -18.68 -2.37 32.00
C ASN A 359 -19.98 -1.55 32.07
N ARG A 360 -21.12 -2.13 31.65
CA ARG A 360 -22.42 -1.75 32.23
C ARG A 360 -22.61 -2.30 33.66
N LEU A 361 -21.70 -3.13 34.17
CA LEU A 361 -21.62 -3.66 35.55
C LEU A 361 -20.19 -4.12 35.94
N SER A 362 -19.49 -3.23 36.64
CA SER A 362 -18.40 -3.47 37.63
C SER A 362 -16.97 -3.82 37.17
N PHE A 363 -16.02 -3.22 37.88
CA PHE A 363 -14.59 -3.07 37.60
C PHE A 363 -13.73 -3.97 38.50
N THR A 364 -12.56 -4.44 38.02
CA THR A 364 -11.33 -4.63 38.84
C THR A 364 -10.06 -4.68 37.96
N GLU A 365 -9.02 -3.95 38.39
CA GLU A 365 -7.86 -3.44 37.61
C GLU A 365 -6.56 -4.26 37.72
N THR A 366 -6.60 -5.46 38.32
CA THR A 366 -5.37 -6.10 38.84
C THR A 366 -4.65 -7.03 37.84
N MET A 367 -5.23 -7.30 36.66
CA MET A 367 -4.66 -8.21 35.65
C MET A 367 -3.98 -7.52 34.46
N GLU A 368 -4.11 -6.20 34.32
CA GLU A 368 -3.56 -5.44 33.18
C GLU A 368 -2.03 -5.31 33.26
N ASN A 369 -1.48 -5.02 34.44
CA ASN A 369 -0.05 -4.77 34.63
C ASN A 369 0.87 -6.01 34.45
N LYS A 370 0.31 -7.22 34.44
CA LYS A 370 1.09 -8.47 34.24
C LYS A 370 1.15 -8.88 32.77
N PHE A 371 0.18 -8.43 31.97
CA PHE A 371 0.08 -8.72 30.54
C PHE A 371 0.96 -7.77 29.72
N GLU A 372 0.97 -6.47 30.05
CA GLU A 372 1.82 -5.47 29.37
C GLU A 372 3.32 -5.72 29.58
N ARG A 373 3.74 -6.04 30.81
CA ARG A 373 5.14 -6.36 31.14
C ARG A 373 5.69 -7.62 30.45
N SER A 374 4.84 -8.46 29.88
CA SER A 374 5.29 -9.68 29.18
C SER A 374 5.73 -9.40 27.76
N PHE A 375 5.13 -8.41 27.09
CA PHE A 375 5.51 -8.02 25.72
C PHE A 375 6.80 -7.21 25.68
N SER A 376 7.13 -6.49 26.76
CA SER A 376 8.35 -5.68 26.87
C SER A 376 9.57 -6.39 27.45
N LYS A 377 9.48 -7.67 27.86
CA LYS A 377 10.56 -8.36 28.62
C LYS A 377 11.36 -9.39 27.83
N GLU A 378 10.97 -9.75 26.62
CA GLU A 378 11.70 -10.74 25.81
C GLU A 378 12.99 -10.18 25.17
N GLU A 379 13.35 -8.92 25.40
CA GLU A 379 14.61 -8.29 24.94
C GLU A 379 15.77 -8.31 25.96
N SER A 380 15.63 -8.96 27.12
CA SER A 380 16.70 -8.93 28.14
C SER A 380 16.96 -10.26 28.82
N THR A 381 17.26 -11.30 28.04
CA THR A 381 17.93 -12.50 28.56
C THR A 381 18.90 -13.08 27.55
N GLU A 382 19.96 -12.33 27.26
CA GLU A 382 21.29 -12.94 27.12
C GLU A 382 22.20 -12.26 28.15
N GLU A 383 23.05 -13.08 28.79
CA GLU A 383 23.99 -12.73 29.87
C GLU A 383 23.41 -12.48 31.28
N ASN A 384 23.21 -13.58 32.04
CA ASN A 384 23.75 -13.67 33.40
C ASN A 384 23.63 -15.09 33.97
N GLU A 385 24.55 -15.97 33.57
CA GLU A 385 24.91 -17.13 34.37
C GLU A 385 26.42 -17.14 34.60
N LYS A 386 26.84 -16.47 35.68
CA LYS A 386 27.94 -16.91 36.56
C LYS A 386 28.03 -15.96 37.74
N ASN A 387 27.61 -16.46 38.91
CA ASN A 387 28.35 -16.41 40.17
C ASN A 387 27.36 -16.52 41.33
N ASN A 388 27.19 -17.74 41.82
CA ASN A 388 26.83 -17.92 43.22
C ASN A 388 27.43 -19.22 43.73
N ALA A 389 28.67 -19.13 44.20
CA ALA A 389 29.26 -20.13 45.08
C ALA A 389 30.25 -19.44 46.02
N GLU A 390 29.91 -19.54 47.31
CA GLU A 390 30.80 -19.61 48.47
C GLU A 390 31.44 -18.32 49.02
N LYS A 391 30.91 -17.88 50.17
CA LYS A 391 31.75 -17.35 51.26
C LYS A 391 31.15 -17.65 52.62
N ILE A 392 31.81 -18.52 53.40
CA ILE A 392 31.68 -18.64 54.84
C ILE A 392 33.08 -18.57 55.47
N LYS A 393 33.22 -17.66 56.45
CA LYS A 393 34.32 -17.48 57.45
C LYS A 393 35.66 -16.98 56.88
N ALA A 394 36.48 -16.17 57.55
CA ALA A 394 36.55 -15.76 58.96
C ALA A 394 37.11 -14.32 59.07
N THR A 395 36.99 -13.80 60.29
CA THR A 395 37.53 -12.57 60.88
C THR A 395 39.05 -12.45 60.80
N ASP A 396 39.58 -11.23 60.60
CA ASP A 396 40.42 -10.53 61.60
C ASP A 396 40.90 -9.16 61.08
N ALA A 397 41.41 -8.38 62.04
CA ALA A 397 41.42 -6.93 62.13
C ALA A 397 42.63 -6.20 61.52
N ASP A 398 42.51 -4.87 61.63
CA ASP A 398 43.55 -3.84 61.82
C ASP A 398 44.00 -2.98 60.63
N SER A 399 43.69 -1.67 60.81
CA SER A 399 44.51 -0.48 60.50
C SER A 399 44.75 -0.16 59.02
N GLU A 400 44.92 1.06 58.54
CA GLU A 400 44.84 2.43 59.06
C GLU A 400 44.87 3.32 57.80
N THR A 401 44.08 4.40 57.80
CA THR A 401 44.35 5.72 57.19
C THR A 401 44.85 5.92 55.73
N LEU A 402 44.11 6.83 55.07
CA LEU A 402 44.55 8.00 54.27
C LEU A 402 44.65 7.90 52.72
N THR A 403 43.70 8.63 52.12
CA THR A 403 43.81 9.62 51.02
C THR A 403 44.08 9.22 49.57
N ASP A 404 43.24 9.86 48.75
CA ASP A 404 43.46 10.40 47.41
C ASP A 404 43.20 9.53 46.16
N LYS A 405 42.01 9.81 45.61
CA LYS A 405 41.73 10.30 44.26
C LYS A 405 42.46 9.66 43.06
N ALA A 406 41.56 9.14 42.22
CA ALA A 406 41.44 9.40 40.79
C ALA A 406 42.17 8.47 39.81
N HIS A 407 41.30 7.79 39.06
CA HIS A 407 41.33 7.55 37.63
C HIS A 407 42.38 6.62 37.02
N VAL A 408 41.85 5.43 36.69
CA VAL A 408 41.70 4.87 35.34
C VAL A 408 42.99 4.54 34.59
N ALA A 409 43.22 3.24 34.59
CA ALA A 409 43.88 2.42 33.60
C ALA A 409 43.59 2.81 32.14
N HIS A 410 44.62 2.70 31.29
CA HIS A 410 44.57 1.76 30.17
C HIS A 410 45.98 1.48 29.65
N GLY A 411 46.45 0.25 29.87
CA GLY A 411 47.14 -0.50 28.83
C GLY A 411 46.06 -1.24 28.00
N GLU A 412 46.28 -1.69 26.79
CA GLU A 412 47.52 -1.94 26.07
C GLU A 412 47.17 -2.20 24.59
N ASN A 413 48.12 -1.83 23.73
CA ASN A 413 48.59 -2.57 22.56
C ASN A 413 47.63 -2.90 21.40
N ALA A 414 47.95 -2.30 20.25
CA ALA A 414 48.05 -3.01 18.99
C ALA A 414 49.29 -2.53 18.21
N GLU A 415 50.26 -3.43 18.10
CA GLU A 415 51.31 -3.56 17.08
C GLU A 415 50.76 -3.38 15.65
N LEU A 416 51.42 -2.85 14.62
CA LEU A 416 52.83 -2.76 14.23
C LEU A 416 52.96 -1.74 13.07
N ASN A 417 54.09 -1.00 13.05
CA ASN A 417 54.97 -0.68 11.90
C ASN A 417 54.37 -0.29 10.52
N GLU A 418 54.88 0.66 9.74
CA GLU A 418 56.19 1.30 9.72
C GLU A 418 56.16 2.52 8.77
N ASN A 419 56.78 3.62 9.21
CA ASN A 419 57.65 4.56 8.49
C ASN A 419 57.27 5.24 7.16
N ALA A 420 57.38 6.58 7.24
CA ALA A 420 58.28 7.48 6.48
C ALA A 420 57.52 8.58 5.72
N GLN A 421 57.54 9.82 6.24
CA GLN A 421 58.50 10.87 5.87
C GLN A 421 58.33 11.35 4.41
N LYS A 422 57.69 12.52 4.23
CA LYS A 422 58.29 13.87 4.16
C LYS A 422 58.76 14.24 2.76
N SER A 423 58.12 15.27 2.19
CA SER A 423 58.69 16.49 1.56
C SER A 423 57.64 17.04 0.57
N ASP A 424 57.05 18.21 0.84
CA ASP A 424 57.47 19.54 0.31
C ASP A 424 57.40 19.57 -1.25
N HIS A 425 56.71 20.49 -1.94
CA HIS A 425 56.44 21.91 -1.71
C HIS A 425 55.37 22.43 -2.71
N GLN A 426 54.79 23.60 -2.37
CA GLN A 426 54.23 24.65 -3.27
C GLN A 426 52.90 24.35 -4.00
N ALA A 427 51.91 25.23 -4.10
CA ALA A 427 51.76 26.63 -3.73
C ALA A 427 50.26 27.01 -3.81
N ASP A 428 49.96 28.19 -3.26
CA ASP A 428 48.92 29.15 -3.70
C ASP A 428 47.46 29.07 -3.19
N ASN A 429 47.13 30.19 -2.53
CA ASN A 429 45.91 30.99 -2.58
C ASN A 429 44.77 30.73 -1.57
N HIS A 430 44.89 31.52 -0.49
CA HIS A 430 43.87 32.35 0.16
C HIS A 430 42.41 32.28 -0.32
N GLU A 431 41.56 31.96 0.67
CA GLU A 431 40.37 32.71 1.14
C GLU A 431 39.36 33.24 0.11
N GLY A 432 38.16 32.66 0.20
CA GLY A 432 36.89 33.24 -0.23
C GLY A 432 35.74 32.65 0.58
N SER A 433 35.51 33.20 1.77
CA SER A 433 34.35 32.95 2.64
C SER A 433 33.07 33.49 2.03
N LEU A 434 31.96 32.75 2.11
CA LEU A 434 30.64 33.34 2.34
C LEU A 434 29.82 32.44 3.27
N VAL A 435 29.30 33.11 4.29
CA VAL A 435 28.52 32.64 5.45
C VAL A 435 27.08 33.06 5.21
N ASP A 436 26.12 32.16 5.40
CA ASP A 436 24.71 32.54 5.61
C ASP A 436 24.41 32.58 7.12
N GLN A 437 24.04 33.75 7.60
CA GLN A 437 23.54 34.01 8.95
C GLN A 437 22.03 34.18 8.93
N ALA A 438 21.39 33.47 9.85
CA ALA A 438 20.06 33.77 10.35
C ALA A 438 20.11 35.03 11.23
N GLU A 439 19.09 35.88 11.14
CA GLU A 439 18.78 36.88 12.17
C GLU A 439 17.28 36.86 12.51
N GLU A 440 17.01 36.70 13.81
CA GLU A 440 15.74 36.96 14.48
C GLU A 440 15.50 38.46 14.63
N THR A 441 14.23 38.87 14.78
CA THR A 441 13.89 40.01 15.67
C THR A 441 12.45 39.93 16.18
N ASN A 442 12.23 40.63 17.30
CA ASN A 442 11.38 40.26 18.43
C ASN A 442 10.12 41.16 18.57
N MET A 443 9.16 40.68 19.38
CA MET A 443 8.15 41.41 20.20
C MET A 443 6.90 42.07 19.58
N SER A 444 5.69 41.65 20.01
CA SER A 444 4.99 42.19 21.21
C SER A 444 3.53 41.70 21.33
N LYS A 445 3.08 41.49 22.58
CA LYS A 445 1.70 41.14 22.97
C LYS A 445 0.85 42.40 23.14
N THR A 446 -0.39 42.39 22.63
CA THR A 446 -1.57 43.03 23.26
C THR A 446 -2.87 42.40 22.75
N THR A 447 -3.85 42.38 23.65
CA THR A 447 -5.16 41.71 23.68
C THR A 447 -6.26 42.43 22.88
N ASP A 448 -7.21 41.68 22.31
CA ASP A 448 -8.68 41.78 22.57
C ASP A 448 -9.56 41.18 21.44
N GLU A 449 -10.37 40.19 21.84
CA GLU A 449 -11.79 39.88 21.51
C GLU A 449 -12.33 39.84 20.05
N ALA A 450 -12.52 38.58 19.57
CA ALA A 450 -13.72 37.91 18.96
C ALA A 450 -14.76 38.64 18.06
N PRO A 451 -15.62 37.93 17.26
CA PRO A 451 -15.69 36.49 16.93
C PRO A 451 -15.72 36.18 15.42
N SER A 452 -15.22 35.01 15.01
CA SER A 452 -15.54 34.37 13.73
C SER A 452 -16.82 33.52 13.87
N SER A 453 -17.73 33.72 12.92
CA SER A 453 -19.04 33.08 12.85
C SER A 453 -19.07 31.98 11.79
N SER A 454 -19.64 30.84 12.21
CA SER A 454 -20.47 29.94 11.42
C SER A 454 -19.78 29.01 10.42
N GLN A 455 -19.45 27.83 10.92
CA GLN A 455 -19.60 26.56 10.19
C GLN A 455 -21.06 26.43 9.72
N GLU A 456 -21.28 26.30 8.41
CA GLU A 456 -22.50 25.70 7.88
C GLU A 456 -22.20 24.32 7.31
N THR A 457 -22.92 23.38 7.89
CA THR A 457 -23.03 21.96 7.59
C THR A 457 -23.54 21.71 6.17
N MET A 458 -22.77 21.00 5.34
CA MET A 458 -23.35 20.21 4.25
C MET A 458 -23.70 18.82 4.78
N LYS A 459 -24.97 18.49 4.58
CA LYS A 459 -25.62 17.25 4.97
C LYS A 459 -25.19 16.14 4.02
N ASP A 460 -24.67 15.07 4.58
CA ASP A 460 -24.64 13.76 3.93
C ASP A 460 -26.09 13.33 3.61
N GLN A 461 -26.42 13.27 2.32
CA GLN A 461 -27.47 12.38 1.82
C GLN A 461 -26.85 11.00 1.73
N ASN A 462 -26.89 10.29 2.85
CA ASN A 462 -26.53 8.89 2.96
C ASN A 462 -27.75 8.07 2.53
N ASP A 463 -27.84 7.74 1.24
CA ASP A 463 -28.78 6.73 0.75
C ASP A 463 -28.21 5.34 1.09
N GLY A 464 -28.95 4.67 1.98
CA GLY A 464 -28.54 3.46 2.68
C GLY A 464 -28.08 2.29 1.81
N ILE A 465 -26.81 1.91 2.01
CA ILE A 465 -26.39 0.52 2.13
C ILE A 465 -25.55 0.40 3.40
N SER A 466 -25.92 -0.54 4.25
CA SER A 466 -25.35 -0.76 5.57
C SER A 466 -24.11 -1.65 5.47
N ASP A 467 -22.92 -1.04 5.31
CA ASP A 467 -21.63 -1.73 5.43
C ASP A 467 -20.87 -1.35 6.70
N GLN A 468 -21.55 -1.43 7.84
CA GLN A 468 -20.82 -1.75 9.08
C GLN A 468 -20.60 -3.27 9.10
N VAL A 469 -19.58 -3.73 8.38
CA VAL A 469 -19.01 -5.07 8.59
C VAL A 469 -18.78 -5.18 10.10
N ASN A 470 -19.45 -6.14 10.74
CA ASN A 470 -19.41 -6.28 12.17
C ASN A 470 -17.95 -6.51 12.57
N ILE A 471 -17.35 -5.52 13.23
CA ILE A 471 -15.92 -5.54 13.59
C ILE A 471 -15.60 -6.76 14.49
N THR A 472 -16.61 -7.43 15.04
CA THR A 472 -16.47 -8.71 15.76
C THR A 472 -16.11 -9.87 14.82
N ASP A 473 -16.65 -9.86 13.61
CA ASP A 473 -16.44 -10.88 12.58
C ASP A 473 -15.03 -10.76 11.98
N VAL A 474 -14.54 -9.52 11.79
CA VAL A 474 -13.21 -9.27 11.22
C VAL A 474 -12.07 -9.76 12.12
N HIS A 475 -12.07 -9.44 13.42
CA HIS A 475 -11.03 -9.97 14.32
C HIS A 475 -11.16 -11.47 14.58
N HIS A 476 -12.39 -12.01 14.45
CA HIS A 476 -12.61 -13.45 14.49
C HIS A 476 -11.98 -14.11 13.26
N GLN A 477 -12.13 -13.55 12.06
CA GLN A 477 -11.48 -14.01 10.84
C GLN A 477 -9.95 -14.03 10.97
N TYR A 478 -9.35 -12.97 11.50
CA TYR A 478 -7.90 -12.92 11.75
C TYR A 478 -7.44 -14.06 12.67
N PHE A 479 -8.18 -14.29 13.76
CA PHE A 479 -7.87 -15.38 14.68
C PHE A 479 -8.02 -16.75 14.00
N THR A 480 -9.06 -16.93 13.22
CA THR A 480 -9.34 -18.19 12.51
C THR A 480 -8.25 -18.51 11.49
N VAL A 481 -7.85 -17.55 10.66
CA VAL A 481 -6.79 -17.73 9.67
C VAL A 481 -5.46 -18.02 10.35
N ALA A 482 -5.06 -17.20 11.33
CA ALA A 482 -3.80 -17.40 12.05
C ALA A 482 -3.76 -18.73 12.82
N THR A 483 -4.88 -19.15 13.42
CA THR A 483 -4.95 -20.43 14.15
C THR A 483 -4.91 -21.61 13.19
N SER A 484 -5.60 -21.50 12.05
CA SER A 484 -5.61 -22.56 11.02
C SER A 484 -4.22 -22.73 10.42
N PHE A 485 -3.56 -21.63 10.05
CA PHE A 485 -2.18 -21.67 9.55
C PHE A 485 -1.22 -22.29 10.59
N LEU A 486 -1.29 -21.88 11.86
CA LEU A 486 -0.46 -22.48 12.91
C LEU A 486 -0.76 -23.97 13.12
N LYS A 487 -2.03 -24.37 13.04
CA LYS A 487 -2.45 -25.77 13.13
C LYS A 487 -1.84 -26.59 11.99
N ASP A 488 -1.85 -26.06 10.77
CA ASP A 488 -1.34 -26.75 9.59
C ASP A 488 0.19 -26.80 9.62
N VAL A 489 0.88 -25.76 10.10
CA VAL A 489 2.34 -25.80 10.37
C VAL A 489 2.69 -26.92 11.34
N ILE A 490 1.91 -27.10 12.41
CA ILE A 490 2.11 -28.16 13.39
C ILE A 490 1.77 -29.55 12.80
N SER A 491 0.71 -29.62 11.99
CA SER A 491 0.27 -30.88 11.37
C SER A 491 1.28 -31.39 10.34
N GLU A 492 1.89 -30.48 9.56
CA GLU A 492 2.94 -30.78 8.59
C GLU A 492 4.33 -30.93 9.23
N SER A 493 4.45 -30.85 10.56
CA SER A 493 5.73 -30.99 11.27
C SER A 493 6.43 -32.33 11.00
N ALA A 494 5.70 -33.38 10.61
CA ALA A 494 6.30 -34.66 10.21
C ALA A 494 7.24 -34.53 9.00
N LYS A 495 7.02 -33.53 8.12
CA LYS A 495 7.89 -33.28 6.95
C LYS A 495 9.16 -32.50 7.31
N ALA A 496 9.14 -31.68 8.36
CA ALA A 496 10.30 -30.92 8.84
C ALA A 496 10.27 -30.72 10.38
N PRO A 497 10.49 -31.79 11.17
CA PRO A 497 10.21 -31.76 12.61
C PRO A 497 11.14 -30.85 13.41
N GLN A 498 12.42 -30.80 13.02
CA GLN A 498 13.40 -29.91 13.67
C GLN A 498 13.11 -28.44 13.39
N CYS A 499 12.68 -28.13 12.17
CA CYS A 499 12.30 -26.79 11.72
C CYS A 499 11.09 -26.26 12.51
N VAL A 500 10.02 -27.06 12.64
CA VAL A 500 8.85 -26.66 13.42
C VAL A 500 9.17 -26.55 14.91
N SER A 501 9.96 -27.48 15.45
CA SER A 501 10.38 -27.43 16.85
C SER A 501 11.24 -26.21 17.16
N SER A 502 12.17 -25.82 16.27
CA SER A 502 13.06 -24.66 16.45
C SER A 502 12.27 -23.36 16.40
N MET A 503 11.29 -23.23 15.50
CA MET A 503 10.41 -22.06 15.40
C MET A 503 9.51 -21.88 16.63
N LEU A 504 8.97 -22.97 17.20
CA LEU A 504 8.02 -22.89 18.31
C LEU A 504 8.67 -22.76 19.69
N ALA A 505 9.88 -23.31 19.87
CA ALA A 505 10.55 -23.36 21.19
C ALA A 505 10.72 -21.98 21.86
N PRO A 506 11.13 -20.90 21.16
CA PRO A 506 11.27 -19.57 21.76
C PRO A 506 9.95 -18.99 22.27
N HIS A 507 8.82 -19.41 21.69
CA HIS A 507 7.51 -18.80 21.93
C HIS A 507 6.57 -19.65 22.79
N GLU A 508 7.08 -20.71 23.43
CA GLU A 508 6.29 -21.64 24.23
C GLU A 508 5.44 -20.93 25.30
N THR A 509 6.02 -19.94 25.99
CA THR A 509 5.33 -19.19 27.05
C THR A 509 4.21 -18.32 26.50
N LEU A 510 4.42 -17.70 25.34
CA LEU A 510 3.42 -16.88 24.66
C LEU A 510 2.26 -17.76 24.18
N LEU A 511 2.57 -18.89 23.53
CA LEU A 511 1.57 -19.84 23.04
C LEU A 511 0.71 -20.40 24.19
N GLN A 512 1.31 -20.76 25.33
CA GLN A 512 0.58 -21.15 26.54
C GLN A 512 -0.42 -20.08 27.00
N LYS A 513 -0.03 -18.79 26.96
CA LYS A 513 -0.93 -17.67 27.32
C LYS A 513 -2.07 -17.56 26.32
N ILE A 514 -1.78 -17.64 25.02
CA ILE A 514 -2.79 -17.57 23.95
C ILE A 514 -3.81 -18.70 24.13
N VAL A 515 -3.37 -19.96 24.23
CA VAL A 515 -4.24 -21.13 24.46
C VAL A 515 -5.12 -20.94 25.70
N HIS A 516 -4.53 -20.46 26.79
CA HIS A 516 -5.26 -20.23 28.04
C HIS A 516 -6.34 -19.13 27.93
N TYR A 517 -6.09 -18.06 27.18
CA TYR A 517 -7.07 -16.99 26.99
C TYR A 517 -8.12 -17.38 25.96
N ALA A 518 -7.71 -17.90 24.82
CA ALA A 518 -8.58 -18.24 23.71
C ALA A 518 -9.53 -19.40 24.06
N SER A 519 -9.11 -20.38 24.87
CA SER A 519 -9.99 -21.44 25.36
C SER A 519 -11.17 -20.97 26.21
N ARG A 520 -11.13 -19.74 26.76
CA ARG A 520 -12.26 -19.14 27.48
C ARG A 520 -13.19 -18.32 26.60
N ILE A 521 -12.82 -18.13 25.34
CA ILE A 521 -13.65 -17.44 24.36
C ILE A 521 -14.40 -18.52 23.59
N THR A 522 -15.73 -18.56 23.74
CA THR A 522 -16.57 -19.64 23.18
C THR A 522 -16.32 -19.87 21.70
N VAL A 523 -16.23 -18.79 20.92
CA VAL A 523 -15.98 -18.86 19.47
C VAL A 523 -14.58 -19.32 19.08
N TYR A 524 -13.60 -19.26 19.99
CA TYR A 524 -12.22 -19.72 19.74
C TYR A 524 -11.92 -21.09 20.35
N ASN A 525 -12.76 -21.58 21.26
CA ASN A 525 -12.47 -22.79 22.05
C ASN A 525 -12.19 -24.01 21.16
N THR A 526 -13.03 -24.26 20.14
CA THR A 526 -12.87 -25.39 19.22
C THR A 526 -11.55 -25.31 18.46
N LEU A 527 -11.26 -24.16 17.83
CA LEU A 527 -10.03 -23.94 17.06
C LEU A 527 -8.78 -24.17 17.90
N VAL A 528 -8.80 -23.72 19.16
CA VAL A 528 -7.67 -23.90 20.08
C VAL A 528 -7.52 -25.34 20.54
N CYS A 529 -8.63 -26.07 20.74
CA CYS A 529 -8.56 -27.49 21.08
C CYS A 529 -7.94 -28.29 19.92
N GLU A 530 -8.39 -28.05 18.68
CA GLU A 530 -7.81 -28.68 17.49
C GLU A 530 -6.32 -28.34 17.33
N LEU A 531 -5.92 -27.10 17.58
CA LEU A 531 -4.52 -26.67 17.58
C LEU A 531 -3.68 -27.43 18.62
N VAL A 532 -4.20 -27.64 19.83
CA VAL A 532 -3.48 -28.40 20.85
C VAL A 532 -3.42 -29.88 20.50
N GLU A 533 -4.48 -30.44 19.92
CA GLU A 533 -4.49 -31.82 19.44
C GLU A 533 -3.49 -32.05 18.30
N SER A 534 -3.32 -31.10 17.38
CA SER A 534 -2.36 -31.24 16.28
C SER A 534 -0.91 -31.39 16.74
N THR A 535 -0.55 -30.89 17.94
CA THR A 535 0.79 -31.10 18.52
C THR A 535 1.12 -32.56 18.85
N LEU A 536 0.14 -33.47 18.76
CA LEU A 536 0.37 -34.93 18.83
C LEU A 536 0.93 -35.51 17.53
N SER A 537 1.06 -34.72 16.46
CA SER A 537 1.52 -35.16 15.14
C SER A 537 2.94 -35.72 15.15
N THR A 538 3.82 -35.21 16.01
CA THR A 538 5.23 -35.60 16.08
C THR A 538 5.75 -35.74 17.51
N SER A 539 6.75 -36.61 17.69
CA SER A 539 7.34 -36.86 19.01
C SER A 539 8.07 -35.64 19.57
N GLU A 540 8.64 -34.83 18.70
CA GLU A 540 9.39 -33.61 18.96
C GLU A 540 8.53 -32.57 19.66
N LEU A 541 7.22 -32.55 19.38
CA LEU A 541 6.26 -31.64 19.99
C LEU A 541 5.62 -32.18 21.28
N SER A 542 5.98 -33.38 21.74
CA SER A 542 5.36 -34.01 22.93
C SER A 542 5.50 -33.18 24.21
N SER A 543 6.65 -32.50 24.39
CA SER A 543 6.88 -31.59 25.52
C SER A 543 5.95 -30.37 25.47
N LEU A 544 5.81 -29.79 24.28
CA LEU A 544 4.91 -28.67 24.02
C LEU A 544 3.45 -29.09 24.26
N HIS A 545 3.03 -30.23 23.69
CA HIS A 545 1.68 -30.78 23.85
C HIS A 545 1.29 -30.89 25.33
N LYS A 546 2.16 -31.47 26.16
CA LYS A 546 1.91 -31.62 27.60
C LYS A 546 1.64 -30.26 28.26
N LYS A 547 2.48 -29.26 27.99
CA LYS A 547 2.35 -27.92 28.60
C LYS A 547 1.11 -27.17 28.11
N LEU A 548 0.78 -27.27 26.82
CA LEU A 548 -0.44 -26.66 26.27
C LEU A 548 -1.69 -27.34 26.81
N SER A 549 -1.70 -28.67 26.91
CA SER A 549 -2.81 -29.45 27.49
C SER A 549 -3.02 -29.10 28.97
N GLU A 550 -1.95 -29.04 29.77
CA GLU A 550 -2.03 -28.62 31.17
C GLU A 550 -2.70 -27.24 31.29
N ARG A 551 -2.37 -26.29 30.40
CA ARG A 551 -2.94 -24.93 30.35
C ARG A 551 -4.38 -24.86 29.85
N LEU A 552 -4.75 -25.71 28.89
CA LEU A 552 -6.10 -25.82 28.35
C LEU A 552 -7.08 -26.32 29.42
N TYR A 553 -6.64 -27.28 30.26
CA TYR A 553 -7.49 -27.93 31.27
C TYR A 553 -7.39 -27.35 32.68
N THR A 554 -6.48 -26.41 32.97
CA THR A 554 -6.26 -25.88 34.33
C THR A 554 -7.43 -25.10 34.95
N GLN A 555 -8.58 -24.95 34.26
CA GLN A 555 -9.73 -24.21 34.79
C GLN A 555 -11.12 -24.86 34.64
N LYS A 556 -11.23 -26.12 34.22
CA LYS A 556 -12.52 -26.86 34.35
C LYS A 556 -12.81 -27.33 35.80
N VAL A 557 -12.00 -26.95 36.79
CA VAL A 557 -12.06 -27.48 38.18
C VAL A 557 -12.62 -26.50 39.22
N HIS A 558 -13.12 -25.33 38.83
CA HIS A 558 -13.95 -24.52 39.75
C HIS A 558 -15.39 -24.45 39.24
N LEU A 559 -16.15 -25.48 39.63
CA LEU A 559 -17.60 -25.45 39.80
C LEU A 559 -17.99 -24.42 40.87
#